data_AF-A0A3Q3KCV6-F1
#
_entry.id   AF-A0A3Q3KCV6-F1
#
_cell.length_a   1.000
_cell.length_b   1.000
_cell.length_c   1.000
_cell.angle_alpha   90.00
_cell.angle_beta   90.00
_cell.angle_gamma   90.00
#
_symmetry.space_group_name_H-M   'P 1'
#
loop_
_entity.id
_entity.type
_entity.pdbx_description
1 polymer ?
#
loop_
_entity_poly.entity_id
_entity_poly.type
_entity_poly.pdbx_seq_one_letter_code
_entity_poly.pdbx_strand_id
1 'polypeptide(L)'
;MTSIIRETQSIKEAVTHINTIDVIKFSRLISRIIQKLHLKGERTFSEEEEQKLQAALSLDKQALSLVLETSAFILEQAVYHNVKPASLQQQLEAVHLNPDKAEVFSQIWATAGPELVEKLKHNIFAPRKLEYVGWQLTLLMAQSSQARLKSPSAVLQLGLRNEDSEFNDLPAANNPRLCVYVLLPCCVLY
;
A
#
# COMPACT_ATOMS: atom_id res chain seq x y z
N MET A 1 10.14 -15.98 -3.03
CA MET A 1 9.91 -14.72 -2.30
C MET A 1 9.88 -13.61 -3.33
N THR A 2 8.76 -12.89 -3.47
CA THR A 2 8.67 -11.76 -4.40
C THR A 2 9.43 -10.58 -3.83
N SER A 3 10.51 -10.17 -4.48
CA SER A 3 11.22 -8.93 -4.13
C SER A 3 10.29 -7.75 -4.40
N ILE A 4 9.99 -7.00 -3.35
CA ILE A 4 9.09 -5.85 -3.37
C ILE A 4 9.85 -4.62 -3.85
N ILE A 5 11.16 -4.58 -3.59
CA ILE A 5 12.10 -3.61 -4.14
C ILE A 5 12.67 -4.21 -5.43
N ARG A 6 12.27 -3.68 -6.59
CA ARG A 6 12.91 -4.00 -7.87
C ARG A 6 14.20 -3.21 -7.98
N GLU A 7 15.31 -3.88 -8.27
CA GLU A 7 16.61 -3.24 -8.36
C GLU A 7 16.71 -2.42 -9.67
N THR A 8 16.24 -1.17 -9.66
CA THR A 8 16.38 -0.23 -10.77
C THR A 8 17.62 0.64 -10.60
N GLN A 9 18.11 1.22 -11.71
CA GLN A 9 19.27 2.12 -11.70
C GLN A 9 19.09 3.29 -10.71
N SER A 10 17.89 3.85 -10.65
CA SER A 10 17.52 4.91 -9.69
C SER A 10 17.68 4.47 -8.22
N ILE A 11 17.30 3.24 -7.89
CA ILE A 11 17.43 2.72 -6.52
C ILE A 11 18.90 2.49 -6.17
N LYS A 12 19.73 2.03 -7.11
CA LYS A 12 21.18 1.88 -6.87
C LYS A 12 21.86 3.21 -6.60
N GLU A 13 21.53 4.23 -7.38
CA GLU A 13 22.05 5.59 -7.21
C GLU A 13 21.57 6.18 -5.88
N ALA A 14 20.27 6.03 -5.55
CA ALA A 14 19.72 6.45 -4.27
C ALA A 14 20.41 5.76 -3.09
N VAL A 15 20.60 4.43 -3.14
CA VAL A 15 21.28 3.66 -2.10
C VAL A 15 22.73 4.14 -1.91
N THR A 16 23.41 4.46 -3.00
CA THR A 16 24.77 5.03 -2.95
C THR A 16 24.77 6.35 -2.16
N HIS A 17 23.82 7.25 -2.44
CA HIS A 17 23.67 8.49 -1.67
C HIS A 17 23.23 8.25 -0.23
N ILE A 18 22.33 7.29 0.04
CA ILE A 18 21.88 6.99 1.40
C ILE A 18 23.04 6.48 2.27
N ASN A 19 23.93 5.68 1.68
CA ASN A 19 25.07 5.10 2.38
C ASN A 19 26.11 6.16 2.83
N THR A 20 26.16 7.34 2.20
CA THR A 20 27.06 8.43 2.62
C THR A 20 26.50 9.30 3.75
N ILE A 21 25.18 9.25 3.97
CA ILE A 21 24.51 10.02 5.01
C ILE A 21 24.87 9.45 6.39
N ASP A 22 24.85 10.27 7.44
CA ASP A 22 24.98 9.81 8.83
C ASP A 22 23.75 8.99 9.32
N VAL A 23 23.94 7.98 10.18
CA VAL A 23 22.88 7.05 10.62
C VAL A 23 21.79 7.78 11.42
N ILE A 24 22.18 8.74 12.25
CA ILE A 24 21.25 9.51 13.08
C ILE A 24 20.42 10.44 12.19
N LYS A 25 21.06 11.10 11.22
CA LYS A 25 20.35 11.96 10.24
C LYS A 25 19.38 11.15 9.39
N PHE A 26 19.79 9.97 8.91
CA PHE A 26 18.94 9.09 8.13
C PHE A 26 17.73 8.60 8.93
N SER A 27 17.93 8.18 10.18
CA SER A 27 16.84 7.76 11.09
C SER A 27 15.77 8.84 11.25
N ARG A 28 16.20 10.10 11.45
CA ARG A 28 15.29 11.25 11.55
C ARG A 28 14.52 11.51 10.26
N LEU A 29 15.20 11.38 9.12
CA LEU A 29 14.59 11.55 7.79
C LEU A 29 13.49 10.50 7.56
N ILE A 30 13.78 9.22 7.77
CA ILE A 30 12.79 8.14 7.57
C ILE A 30 11.60 8.29 8.53
N SER A 31 11.87 8.65 9.79
CA SER A 31 10.82 8.93 10.79
C SER A 31 9.91 10.10 10.38
N ARG A 32 10.46 11.12 9.72
CA ARG A 32 9.66 12.23 9.20
C ARG A 32 8.84 11.83 7.97
N ILE A 33 9.43 11.07 7.05
CA ILE A 33 8.73 10.56 5.86
C ILE A 33 7.55 9.67 6.27
N ILE A 34 7.78 8.69 7.15
CA ILE A 34 6.71 7.78 7.58
C ILE A 34 5.58 8.57 8.26
N GLN A 35 5.88 9.56 9.09
CA GLN A 35 4.86 10.40 9.73
C GLN A 35 4.00 11.18 8.73
N LYS A 36 4.55 11.58 7.58
CA LYS A 36 3.87 12.42 6.59
C LYS A 36 3.30 11.63 5.40
N LEU A 37 3.64 10.36 5.25
CA LEU A 37 3.22 9.51 4.13
C LEU A 37 1.70 9.31 4.02
N HIS A 38 0.96 9.45 5.12
CA HIS A 38 -0.50 9.31 5.13
C HIS A 38 -1.26 10.53 4.58
N LEU A 39 -0.61 11.69 4.44
CA LEU A 39 -1.24 12.95 4.00
C LEU A 39 -1.20 13.03 2.47
N LYS A 40 -2.23 12.50 1.81
CA LYS A 40 -2.37 12.59 0.35
C LYS A 40 -2.49 14.06 -0.08
N GLY A 41 -1.49 14.59 -0.79
CA GLY A 41 -1.50 15.92 -1.39
C GLY A 41 -0.59 16.95 -0.71
N GLU A 42 0.00 16.64 0.44
CA GLU A 42 1.06 17.47 1.03
C GLU A 42 2.44 16.97 0.58
N ARG A 43 3.32 17.89 0.20
CA ARG A 43 4.75 17.58 0.07
C ARG A 43 5.27 17.18 1.45
N THR A 44 6.05 16.10 1.52
CA THR A 44 6.62 15.60 2.78
C THR A 44 7.51 16.64 3.49
N PHE A 45 8.11 17.53 2.70
CA PHE A 45 8.96 18.63 3.14
C PHE A 45 8.58 19.92 2.39
N SER A 46 8.65 21.07 3.08
CA SER A 46 8.57 22.38 2.42
C SER A 46 9.86 22.72 1.68
N GLU A 47 9.82 23.72 0.78
CA GLU A 47 11.02 24.14 0.02
C GLU A 47 12.14 24.64 0.94
N GLU A 48 11.79 25.30 2.05
CA GLU A 48 12.74 25.73 3.08
C GLU A 48 13.31 24.57 3.90
N GLU A 49 12.50 23.54 4.18
CA GLU A 49 12.95 22.31 4.83
C GLU A 49 13.91 21.53 3.93
N GLU A 50 13.61 21.42 2.63
CA GLU A 50 14.48 20.78 1.65
C GLU A 50 15.84 21.49 1.55
N GLN A 51 15.88 22.82 1.54
CA GLN A 51 17.16 23.56 1.54
C GLN A 51 17.99 23.27 2.80
N LYS A 52 17.35 23.19 3.97
CA LYS A 52 18.02 22.83 5.22
C LYS A 52 18.50 21.37 5.20
N LEU A 53 17.73 20.47 4.61
CA LEU A 53 18.11 19.06 4.43
C LEU A 53 19.30 18.92 3.48
N GLN A 54 19.33 19.66 2.36
CA GLN A 54 20.48 19.69 1.45
C GLN A 54 21.76 20.09 2.19
N ALA A 55 21.70 21.18 2.97
CA ALA A 55 22.84 21.64 3.77
C ALA A 55 23.24 20.62 4.86
N ALA A 56 22.27 20.04 5.57
CA ALA A 56 22.52 19.12 6.68
C ALA A 56 23.03 17.74 6.22
N LEU A 57 22.60 17.28 5.05
CA LEU A 57 22.97 15.97 4.47
C LEU A 57 24.14 16.09 3.48
N SER A 58 24.52 17.32 3.10
CA SER A 58 25.55 17.60 2.10
C SER A 58 25.23 16.92 0.76
N LEU A 59 23.96 16.97 0.36
CA LEU A 59 23.44 16.43 -0.90
C LEU A 59 23.03 17.56 -1.83
N ASP A 60 23.23 17.36 -3.14
CA ASP A 60 22.66 18.23 -4.16
C ASP A 60 21.14 18.06 -4.26
N LYS A 61 20.47 18.99 -4.93
CA LYS A 61 19.01 18.99 -5.07
C LYS A 61 18.49 17.71 -5.72
N GLN A 62 19.17 17.19 -6.75
CA GLN A 62 18.73 15.99 -7.46
C GLN A 62 18.93 14.73 -6.61
N ALA A 63 20.08 14.58 -5.95
CA ALA A 63 20.32 13.48 -5.03
C ALA A 63 19.37 13.50 -3.84
N LEU A 64 19.06 14.68 -3.26
CA LEU A 64 18.08 14.76 -2.17
C LEU A 64 16.70 14.29 -2.65
N SER A 65 16.19 14.80 -3.78
CA SER A 65 14.92 14.36 -4.33
C SER A 65 14.90 12.86 -4.59
N LEU A 66 15.97 12.31 -5.19
CA LEU A 66 16.10 10.87 -5.45
C LEU A 66 16.06 10.03 -4.16
N VAL A 67 16.77 10.46 -3.11
CA VAL A 67 16.77 9.77 -1.80
C VAL A 67 15.38 9.83 -1.14
N LEU A 68 14.72 10.98 -1.18
CA LEU A 68 13.39 11.17 -0.60
C LEU A 68 12.34 10.32 -1.34
N GLU A 69 12.31 10.40 -2.66
CA GLU A 69 11.40 9.63 -3.51
C GLU A 69 11.63 8.12 -3.32
N THR A 70 12.88 7.67 -3.30
CA THR A 70 13.20 6.25 -3.10
C THR A 70 12.79 5.78 -1.71
N SER A 71 13.06 6.58 -0.67
CA SER A 71 12.68 6.23 0.71
C SER A 71 11.16 6.19 0.89
N ALA A 72 10.45 7.16 0.32
CA ALA A 72 8.99 7.18 0.31
C ALA A 72 8.42 5.98 -0.44
N PHE A 73 8.94 5.70 -1.65
CA PHE A 73 8.53 4.56 -2.46
C PHE A 73 8.71 3.23 -1.71
N ILE A 74 9.85 3.01 -1.08
CA ILE A 74 10.10 1.80 -0.28
C ILE A 74 9.05 1.66 0.84
N LEU A 75 8.75 2.75 1.55
CA LEU A 75 7.73 2.73 2.61
C LEU A 75 6.33 2.47 2.03
N GLU A 76 5.96 3.06 0.91
CA GLU A 76 4.68 2.79 0.23
C GLU A 76 4.55 1.32 -0.15
N GLN A 77 5.61 0.74 -0.70
CA GLN A 77 5.63 -0.68 -1.03
C GLN A 77 5.55 -1.56 0.23
N ALA A 78 6.23 -1.16 1.32
CA ALA A 78 6.16 -1.86 2.60
C ALA A 78 4.73 -1.85 3.18
N VAL A 79 4.02 -0.74 3.05
CA VAL A 79 2.60 -0.59 3.43
C VAL A 79 1.70 -1.45 2.57
N TYR A 80 1.83 -1.32 1.25
CA TYR A 80 0.97 -1.97 0.28
C TYR A 80 1.01 -3.50 0.41
N HIS A 81 2.21 -4.04 0.61
CA HIS A 81 2.42 -5.48 0.78
C HIS A 81 2.40 -5.94 2.26
N ASN A 82 2.16 -5.03 3.21
CA ASN A 82 2.18 -5.29 4.65
C ASN A 82 3.41 -6.11 5.10
N VAL A 83 4.59 -5.62 4.72
CA VAL A 83 5.85 -6.35 4.85
C VAL A 83 6.30 -6.42 6.30
N LYS A 84 6.83 -7.57 6.73
CA LYS A 84 7.42 -7.70 8.08
C LYS A 84 8.76 -6.94 8.16
N PRO A 85 9.09 -6.27 9.28
CA PRO A 85 10.34 -5.52 9.45
C PRO A 85 11.61 -6.31 9.07
N ALA A 86 11.74 -7.54 9.56
CA ALA A 86 12.88 -8.40 9.23
C ALA A 86 12.99 -8.71 7.72
N SER A 87 11.87 -8.84 7.01
CA SER A 87 11.87 -9.07 5.56
C SER A 87 12.19 -7.80 4.78
N LEU A 88 11.78 -6.63 5.29
CA LEU A 88 12.15 -5.34 4.72
C LEU A 88 13.66 -5.10 4.85
N GLN A 89 14.24 -5.40 6.01
CA GLN A 89 15.69 -5.30 6.23
C GLN A 89 16.47 -6.17 5.22
N GLN A 90 16.12 -7.44 5.09
CA GLN A 90 16.78 -8.35 4.14
C GLN A 90 16.71 -7.86 2.69
N GLN A 91 15.58 -7.25 2.30
CA GLN A 91 15.43 -6.69 0.95
C GLN A 91 16.26 -5.42 0.74
N LEU A 92 16.42 -4.59 1.78
CA LEU A 92 17.29 -3.42 1.74
C LEU A 92 18.77 -3.81 1.67
N GLU A 93 19.17 -4.82 2.44
CA GLU A 93 20.53 -5.39 2.37
C GLU A 93 20.80 -6.03 1.00
N ALA A 94 19.79 -6.67 0.38
CA ALA A 94 19.90 -7.23 -0.96
C ALA A 94 20.12 -6.17 -2.05
N VAL A 95 19.70 -4.92 -1.84
CA VAL A 95 20.00 -3.79 -2.74
C VAL A 95 21.27 -3.01 -2.33
N HIS A 96 22.11 -3.62 -1.50
CA HIS A 96 23.38 -3.06 -1.01
C HIS A 96 23.26 -1.82 -0.10
N LEU A 97 22.13 -1.67 0.59
CA LEU A 97 22.03 -0.70 1.67
C LEU A 97 22.88 -1.17 2.85
N ASN A 98 23.62 -0.27 3.49
CA ASN A 98 24.43 -0.61 4.67
C ASN A 98 23.55 -1.23 5.78
N PRO A 99 24.04 -2.28 6.47
CA PRO A 99 23.23 -3.02 7.45
C PRO A 99 22.74 -2.13 8.59
N ASP A 100 23.55 -1.16 9.05
CA ASP A 100 23.14 -0.20 10.08
C ASP A 100 21.94 0.66 9.64
N LYS A 101 21.86 1.00 8.34
CA LYS A 101 20.76 1.77 7.77
C LYS A 101 19.53 0.93 7.57
N ALA A 102 19.72 -0.29 7.08
CA ALA A 102 18.64 -1.26 6.88
C ALA A 102 17.98 -1.61 8.22
N GLU A 103 18.78 -1.75 9.29
CA GLU A 103 18.29 -1.96 10.65
C GLU A 103 17.49 -0.75 11.14
N VAL A 104 17.99 0.48 10.98
CA VAL A 104 17.23 1.69 11.33
C VAL A 104 15.89 1.76 10.59
N PHE A 105 15.88 1.44 9.29
CA PHE A 105 14.66 1.42 8.49
C PHE A 105 13.66 0.38 9.02
N SER A 106 14.17 -0.82 9.34
CA SER A 106 13.41 -1.92 9.93
C SER A 106 12.82 -1.55 11.29
N GLN A 107 13.60 -0.92 12.18
CA GLN A 107 13.14 -0.52 13.51
C GLN A 107 12.06 0.57 13.44
N ILE A 108 12.24 1.58 12.57
CA ILE A 108 11.22 2.62 12.36
C ILE A 108 9.95 2.00 11.79
N TRP A 109 10.08 1.10 10.81
CA TRP A 109 8.95 0.37 10.24
C TRP A 109 8.26 -0.52 11.27
N ALA A 110 8.99 -1.20 12.15
CA ALA A 110 8.42 -2.03 13.22
C ALA A 110 7.57 -1.20 14.20
N THR A 111 8.01 0.03 14.47
CA THR A 111 7.37 0.91 15.47
C THR A 111 6.19 1.68 14.87
N ALA A 112 6.39 2.33 13.73
CA ALA A 112 5.41 3.24 13.12
C ALA A 112 4.66 2.64 11.92
N GLY A 113 5.17 1.56 11.32
CA GLY A 113 4.56 0.89 10.17
C GLY A 113 3.17 0.33 10.42
N PRO A 114 2.90 -0.40 11.53
CA PRO A 114 1.56 -0.93 11.80
C PRO A 114 0.50 0.17 11.94
N GLU A 115 0.82 1.24 12.68
CA GLU A 115 -0.08 2.40 12.82
C GLU A 115 -0.32 3.08 11.48
N LEU A 116 0.73 3.19 10.66
CA LEU A 116 0.63 3.78 9.34
C LEU A 116 -0.20 2.93 8.37
N VAL A 117 -0.04 1.61 8.38
CA VAL A 117 -0.86 0.67 7.60
C VAL A 117 -2.33 0.82 8.00
N GLU A 118 -2.63 0.93 9.30
CA GLU A 118 -3.99 1.18 9.77
C GLU A 118 -4.51 2.55 9.30
N LYS A 119 -3.74 3.64 9.46
CA LYS A 119 -4.12 4.97 8.98
C LYS A 119 -4.35 5.01 7.47
N LEU A 120 -3.51 4.35 6.68
CA LEU A 120 -3.67 4.26 5.23
C LEU A 120 -4.79 3.31 4.82
N LYS A 121 -5.09 2.24 5.57
CA LYS A 121 -6.32 1.47 5.35
C LYS A 121 -7.55 2.37 5.54
N HIS A 122 -7.58 3.15 6.62
CA HIS A 122 -8.68 4.08 6.90
C HIS A 122 -8.74 5.24 5.88
N ASN A 123 -7.61 5.75 5.39
CA ASN A 123 -7.54 6.85 4.40
C ASN A 123 -7.64 6.41 2.93
N ILE A 124 -7.24 5.18 2.57
CA ILE A 124 -7.23 4.67 1.18
C ILE A 124 -8.53 3.92 0.87
N PHE A 125 -9.13 3.20 1.82
CA PHE A 125 -10.35 2.40 1.56
C PHE A 125 -11.68 3.19 1.61
N ALA A 126 -11.63 4.46 1.17
CA ALA A 126 -12.75 5.25 0.68
C ALA A 126 -13.70 5.87 1.72
N PRO A 127 -14.44 6.92 1.32
CA PRO A 127 -15.62 7.44 2.02
C PRO A 127 -16.72 6.38 2.27
N ARG A 128 -16.65 5.20 1.61
CA ARG A 128 -17.57 4.08 1.80
C ARG A 128 -16.90 2.87 2.47
N LYS A 129 -17.25 2.57 3.72
CA LYS A 129 -16.82 1.37 4.46
C LYS A 129 -17.68 0.16 4.08
N LEU A 130 -17.08 -0.99 3.76
CA LEU A 130 -17.83 -2.23 3.51
C LEU A 130 -18.43 -2.76 4.83
N GLU A 131 -19.75 -2.73 4.95
CA GLU A 131 -20.51 -3.11 6.14
C GLU A 131 -20.86 -4.59 6.16
N TYR A 132 -21.23 -5.15 4.99
CA TYR A 132 -21.61 -6.55 4.87
C TYR A 132 -21.28 -7.09 3.48
N VAL A 133 -20.91 -8.38 3.46
CA VAL A 133 -20.76 -9.17 2.24
C VAL A 133 -21.79 -10.28 2.25
N GLY A 134 -22.81 -10.14 1.40
CA GLY A 134 -23.74 -11.20 1.10
C GLY A 134 -23.23 -12.01 -0.09
N TRP A 135 -23.31 -13.32 0.00
CA TRP A 135 -23.00 -14.19 -1.12
C TRP A 135 -24.16 -15.16 -1.32
N GLN A 136 -24.51 -15.41 -2.58
CA GLN A 136 -25.47 -16.43 -2.95
C GLN A 136 -24.92 -17.22 -4.14
N LEU A 137 -24.81 -18.54 -3.95
CA LEU A 137 -24.43 -19.47 -5.01
C LEU A 137 -25.67 -20.24 -5.45
N THR A 138 -26.11 -20.01 -6.67
CA THR A 138 -27.22 -20.75 -7.26
C THR A 138 -26.66 -21.92 -8.07
N LEU A 139 -26.75 -23.11 -7.51
CA LEU A 139 -26.42 -24.37 -8.17
C LEU A 139 -27.71 -25.01 -8.68
N LEU A 140 -27.94 -24.93 -10.00
CA LEU A 140 -29.00 -25.71 -10.63
C LEU A 140 -28.41 -27.08 -11.00
N MET A 141 -28.73 -28.12 -10.24
CA MET A 141 -28.34 -29.48 -10.60
C MET A 141 -29.31 -30.04 -11.65
N ALA A 142 -28.79 -30.67 -12.70
CA ALA A 142 -29.62 -31.37 -13.68
C ALA A 142 -29.97 -32.78 -13.15
N GLN A 143 -31.21 -33.20 -13.38
CA GLN A 143 -31.66 -34.57 -13.07
C GLN A 143 -31.00 -35.55 -14.06
N SER A 144 -30.72 -36.77 -13.61
CA SER A 144 -29.81 -37.75 -14.25
C SER A 144 -30.08 -38.10 -15.72
N SER A 145 -31.24 -37.75 -16.28
CA SER A 145 -31.62 -38.05 -17.67
C SER A 145 -31.25 -36.96 -18.69
N GLN A 146 -30.80 -35.78 -18.28
CA GLN A 146 -30.35 -34.72 -19.21
C GLN A 146 -29.03 -34.09 -18.75
N ALA A 147 -27.94 -34.82 -18.96
CA ALA A 147 -26.59 -34.31 -18.77
C ALA A 147 -26.21 -33.36 -19.92
N ARG A 148 -26.56 -32.08 -19.79
CA ARG A 148 -25.86 -30.99 -20.50
C ARG A 148 -26.14 -29.65 -19.81
N LEU A 149 -25.04 -29.09 -19.28
CA LEU A 149 -24.81 -27.69 -18.93
C LEU A 149 -25.77 -27.05 -17.93
N LYS A 150 -25.27 -26.74 -16.72
CA LYS A 150 -25.78 -25.58 -15.97
C LYS A 150 -24.62 -24.77 -15.41
N SER A 151 -24.56 -23.51 -15.84
CA SER A 151 -23.59 -22.52 -15.44
C SER A 151 -23.79 -22.18 -13.96
N PRO A 152 -22.80 -22.45 -13.09
CA PRO A 152 -22.89 -21.99 -11.71
C PRO A 152 -22.92 -20.46 -11.68
N SER A 153 -23.92 -19.89 -11.01
CA SER A 153 -24.04 -18.44 -10.86
C SER A 153 -23.78 -18.07 -9.40
N ALA A 154 -22.72 -17.30 -9.16
CA ALA A 154 -22.45 -16.69 -7.88
C ALA A 154 -22.79 -15.19 -7.95
N VAL A 155 -23.60 -14.72 -7.00
CA VAL A 155 -23.88 -13.29 -6.81
C VAL A 155 -23.20 -12.86 -5.53
N LEU A 156 -22.31 -11.87 -5.64
CA LEU A 156 -21.69 -11.20 -4.50
C LEU A 156 -22.39 -9.84 -4.30
N GLN A 157 -22.95 -9.63 -3.12
CA GLN A 157 -23.56 -8.39 -2.71
C GLN A 157 -22.66 -7.68 -1.70
N LEU A 158 -22.14 -6.53 -2.09
CA LEU A 158 -21.28 -5.70 -1.25
C LEU A 158 -22.11 -4.53 -0.70
N GLY A 159 -22.40 -4.53 0.59
CA GLY A 159 -23.05 -3.42 1.29
C GLY A 159 -22.02 -2.39 1.72
N LEU A 160 -22.06 -1.18 1.15
CA LEU A 160 -21.11 -0.11 1.41
C LEU A 160 -21.80 1.05 2.17
N ARG A 161 -21.21 1.53 3.27
CA ARG A 161 -21.71 2.64 4.10
C ARG A 161 -20.86 3.89 3.93
N ASN A 162 -21.48 5.02 3.57
CA ASN A 162 -20.82 6.32 3.47
C ASN A 162 -20.66 7.01 4.84
N GLU A 163 -19.47 7.51 5.18
CA GLU A 163 -19.28 8.36 6.37
C GLU A 163 -19.58 9.86 6.12
N ASP A 164 -19.62 10.31 4.86
CA ASP A 164 -19.90 11.72 4.49
C ASP A 164 -21.40 12.05 4.33
N SER A 165 -22.30 11.29 4.97
CA SER A 165 -23.75 11.51 4.84
C SER A 165 -24.32 12.00 6.17
N GLU A 166 -24.10 13.27 6.48
CA GLU A 166 -24.97 13.98 7.40
C GLU A 166 -26.40 13.96 6.82
N PHE A 167 -27.28 13.30 7.58
CA PHE A 167 -28.72 13.53 7.70
C PHE A 167 -29.44 14.03 6.43
N ASN A 168 -29.99 13.09 5.65
CA ASN A 168 -31.21 13.37 4.92
C ASN A 168 -32.09 12.11 4.93
N ASP A 169 -33.08 12.12 5.83
CA ASP A 169 -34.22 11.21 5.81
C ASP A 169 -34.96 11.36 4.48
N LEU A 170 -34.65 10.52 3.49
CA LEU A 170 -35.49 10.28 2.32
C LEU A 170 -35.48 8.79 1.94
N PRO A 171 -36.64 8.21 1.57
CA PRO A 171 -36.87 6.78 1.56
C PRO A 171 -36.11 6.04 0.45
N ALA A 172 -35.21 5.13 0.87
CA ALA A 172 -34.94 3.77 0.37
C ALA A 172 -35.15 3.41 -1.12
N ALA A 173 -34.91 4.29 -2.10
CA ALA A 173 -35.10 3.95 -3.52
C ALA A 173 -33.84 4.05 -4.42
N ASN A 174 -32.71 4.59 -3.95
CA ASN A 174 -31.60 4.90 -4.86
C ASN A 174 -30.20 4.61 -4.32
N ASN A 175 -29.98 3.39 -3.82
CA ASN A 175 -28.63 2.89 -3.58
C ASN A 175 -28.15 2.16 -4.85
N PRO A 176 -27.07 2.60 -5.54
CA PRO A 176 -26.60 1.92 -6.74
C PRO A 176 -26.07 0.54 -6.36
N ARG A 177 -26.88 -0.49 -6.61
CA ARG A 177 -26.50 -1.90 -6.47
C ARG A 177 -25.49 -2.22 -7.57
N LEU A 178 -24.21 -2.20 -7.23
CA LEU A 178 -23.18 -2.81 -8.07
C LEU A 178 -23.31 -4.33 -7.97
N CYS A 179 -24.15 -4.91 -8.83
CA CYS A 179 -24.15 -6.34 -9.10
C CYS A 179 -22.97 -6.67 -10.01
N VAL A 180 -21.89 -7.21 -9.44
CA VAL A 180 -20.80 -7.76 -10.24
C VAL A 180 -21.17 -9.20 -10.58
N TYR A 181 -21.56 -9.44 -11.84
CA TYR A 181 -21.74 -10.78 -12.38
C TYR A 181 -20.36 -11.38 -12.69
N VAL A 182 -19.91 -12.32 -11.86
CA VAL A 182 -18.70 -13.09 -12.15
C VAL A 182 -19.11 -14.33 -12.96
N LEU A 183 -19.08 -14.21 -14.29
CA LEU A 183 -19.13 -15.37 -15.20
C LEU A 183 -17.77 -16.08 -15.12
N LEU A 184 -17.69 -17.16 -14.32
CA LEU A 184 -16.53 -18.05 -14.32
C LEU A 184 -16.53 -18.88 -15.62
N PRO A 185 -15.51 -18.77 -16.49
CA PRO A 185 -15.35 -19.70 -17.59
C PRO A 185 -14.92 -21.06 -17.02
N CYS A 186 -15.69 -22.10 -17.28
CA CYS A 186 -15.37 -23.47 -16.92
C CYS A 186 -14.01 -23.88 -17.51
N CYS A 187 -13.00 -24.05 -16.66
CA CYS A 187 -11.89 -24.95 -16.98
C CYS A 187 -12.43 -26.37 -16.96
N VAL A 188 -12.49 -26.98 -18.14
CA VAL A 188 -12.63 -28.43 -18.32
C VAL A 188 -11.34 -29.07 -17.82
N LEU A 189 -11.41 -29.83 -16.73
CA LEU A 189 -10.36 -30.76 -16.33
C LEU A 189 -10.99 -32.08 -15.89
N TYR A 190 -10.61 -33.10 -16.67
CA TYR A 190 -10.82 -34.56 -16.56
C TYR A 190 -12.21 -35.12 -16.85
#